data_AF-A0A7K0Y3D3-F1
#
_entry.id   AF-A0A7K0Y3D3-F1
#
_cell.length_a   1.000
_cell.length_b   1.000
_cell.length_c   1.000
_cell.angle_alpha   90.00
_cell.angle_beta   90.00
_cell.angle_gamma   90.00
#
_symmetry.space_group_name_H-M   'P 1'
#
loop_
_entity.id
_entity.type
_entity.pdbx_description
1 polymer ?
#
loop_
_entity_poly.entity_id
_entity_poly.type
_entity_poly.pdbx_seq_one_letter_code
_entity_poly.pdbx_strand_id
1 'polypeptide(L)'
;MERVASNCTDAPVPRLGQGNFCIDSGFTFSKDDFSFANWGRSQKADENITIQTLIDLFGHNSVCLSGDEKTCTPRPITTQKLIEWNSALAGGRCEGIATLSARLHMGIDDPSQFNQSVTVNSIRKNNRELNQALVYWWATQLLPEVANRAEESRLRSPLELLDDLMNGFINENGYTVGMYFNNAGHSVMPFAVTERAKTFVIHVYDNNYPGERREIEIDKSLNTWSYNNTLQRGDGTFVDWRGGTGSLELTPIASREGPFQCRFCLDIEDVKKTTLTVSSQDPKNPVYVRLNSRRGDITTTSDSTTNTIDGATIETSKNGINGLLTITLPADIGDFDVNFQSNNNVSMTG
;
A
#
# COMPACT_ATOMS: atom_id res chain seq x y z
N MET A 1 -3.61 -1.69 31.75
CA MET A 1 -3.43 -0.65 30.71
C MET A 1 -4.76 0.05 30.56
N GLU A 2 -4.93 1.18 31.23
CA GLU A 2 -6.03 2.11 30.95
C GLU A 2 -5.85 2.62 29.51
N ARG A 3 -6.86 2.44 28.66
CA ARG A 3 -6.81 2.68 27.21
C ARG A 3 -7.88 3.65 26.75
N VAL A 4 -7.51 4.45 25.75
CA VAL A 4 -8.29 5.35 24.85
C VAL A 4 -9.09 6.51 25.46
N ALA A 5 -9.78 6.33 26.59
CA ALA A 5 -10.83 7.28 27.02
C ALA A 5 -10.34 8.68 27.49
N SER A 6 -9.06 8.86 27.82
CA SER A 6 -8.60 10.09 28.49
C SER A 6 -8.41 11.31 27.59
N ASN A 7 -8.40 11.14 26.26
CA ASN A 7 -7.98 12.21 25.35
C ASN A 7 -9.15 12.83 24.56
N CYS A 8 -10.36 12.28 24.69
CA CYS A 8 -11.54 12.88 24.08
C CYS A 8 -12.19 13.87 25.05
N THR A 9 -12.68 14.99 24.53
CA THR A 9 -13.33 16.06 25.26
C THR A 9 -14.79 16.15 24.86
N ASP A 10 -15.65 16.67 25.74
CA ASP A 10 -17.06 16.93 25.43
C ASP A 10 -17.25 18.11 24.45
N ALA A 11 -16.18 18.62 23.85
CA ALA A 11 -16.24 19.65 22.83
C ALA A 11 -16.81 19.07 21.52
N PRO A 12 -17.90 19.62 20.96
CA PRO A 12 -18.38 19.22 19.65
C PRO A 12 -17.46 19.76 18.55
N VAL A 13 -17.30 19.01 17.46
CA VAL A 13 -16.59 19.47 16.26
C VAL A 13 -17.53 19.47 15.06
N PRO A 14 -18.28 20.56 14.80
CA PRO A 14 -19.32 20.58 13.78
C PRO A 14 -18.86 20.13 12.39
N ARG A 15 -17.61 20.42 12.01
CA ARG A 15 -17.04 20.00 10.71
C ARG A 15 -16.83 18.49 10.57
N LEU A 16 -16.74 17.76 11.69
CA LEU A 16 -16.54 16.30 11.73
C LEU A 16 -17.85 15.54 12.01
N GLY A 17 -18.99 16.24 12.07
CA GLY A 17 -20.29 15.64 12.36
C GLY A 17 -20.48 15.32 13.84
N GLN A 18 -21.30 14.30 14.13
CA GLN A 18 -21.64 13.92 15.49
C GLN A 18 -20.50 13.15 16.17
N GLY A 19 -20.12 13.60 17.37
CA GLY A 19 -19.17 12.95 18.26
C GLY A 19 -18.45 13.95 19.16
N ASN A 20 -17.83 13.43 20.22
CA ASN A 20 -16.91 14.13 21.10
C ASN A 20 -15.55 14.26 20.40
N PHE A 21 -14.92 15.43 20.50
CA PHE A 21 -13.61 15.67 19.91
C PHE A 21 -12.53 14.83 20.57
N CYS A 22 -11.67 14.15 19.79
CA CYS A 22 -10.47 13.53 20.33
C CYS A 22 -9.20 14.20 19.80
N ILE A 23 -9.00 14.20 18.48
CA ILE A 23 -7.83 14.84 17.85
C ILE A 23 -8.11 15.16 16.38
N ASP A 24 -7.42 16.16 15.85
CA ASP A 24 -7.60 16.65 14.48
C ASP A 24 -6.28 17.28 14.00
N SER A 25 -5.79 16.83 12.85
CA SER A 25 -4.53 17.29 12.25
C SER A 25 -4.66 18.62 11.50
N GLY A 26 -5.87 19.19 11.42
CA GLY A 26 -6.13 20.43 10.70
C GLY A 26 -6.42 20.25 9.20
N PHE A 27 -6.54 19.02 8.71
CA PHE A 27 -6.83 18.73 7.30
C PHE A 27 -8.16 19.32 6.83
N THR A 28 -8.16 19.88 5.62
CA THR A 28 -9.30 20.49 4.94
C THR A 28 -9.40 20.07 3.47
N PHE A 29 -10.57 19.61 3.06
CA PHE A 29 -10.89 19.23 1.66
C PHE A 29 -10.87 20.39 0.65
N SER A 30 -10.62 21.62 1.05
CA SER A 30 -10.44 22.73 0.11
C SER A 30 -8.97 23.01 -0.19
N LYS A 31 -8.06 22.43 0.60
CA LYS A 31 -6.62 22.67 0.48
C LYS A 31 -5.82 21.38 0.33
N ASP A 32 -6.16 20.35 1.08
CA ASP A 32 -5.26 19.23 1.38
C ASP A 32 -5.62 17.94 0.64
N ASP A 33 -6.81 17.86 0.02
CA ASP A 33 -7.23 16.72 -0.79
C ASP A 33 -6.77 16.87 -2.25
N PHE A 34 -6.49 15.77 -2.94
CA PHE A 34 -6.42 15.82 -4.40
C PHE A 34 -7.84 15.83 -4.97
N SER A 35 -8.10 16.74 -5.92
CA SER A 35 -9.41 16.91 -6.57
C SER A 35 -9.76 15.87 -7.64
N PHE A 36 -9.03 14.75 -7.68
CA PHE A 36 -9.21 13.68 -8.65
C PHE A 36 -9.19 12.32 -7.96
N ALA A 37 -10.01 11.41 -8.47
CA ALA A 37 -10.10 10.06 -7.93
C ALA A 37 -8.90 9.22 -8.35
N ASN A 38 -8.53 8.28 -7.48
CA ASN A 38 -7.62 7.19 -7.71
C ASN A 38 -7.91 6.45 -9.02
N TRP A 39 -6.85 5.93 -9.66
CA TRP A 39 -6.94 5.21 -10.93
C TRP A 39 -5.83 4.17 -11.04
N GLY A 40 -6.13 3.11 -11.78
CA GLY A 40 -5.17 2.09 -12.18
C GLY A 40 -4.20 2.57 -13.25
N ARG A 41 -3.36 1.68 -13.77
CA ARG A 41 -2.31 1.94 -14.77
C ARG A 41 -2.73 2.92 -15.88
N SER A 42 -1.85 3.88 -16.20
CA SER A 42 -2.05 4.85 -17.29
C SER A 42 -1.67 4.24 -18.64
N GLN A 43 -2.28 4.72 -19.71
CA GLN A 43 -1.87 4.39 -21.09
C GLN A 43 -0.54 5.06 -21.46
N LYS A 44 -0.19 6.18 -20.82
CA LYS A 44 1.10 6.83 -21.00
C LYS A 44 2.15 6.19 -20.11
N ALA A 45 3.25 5.74 -20.70
CA ALA A 45 4.27 4.98 -20.00
C ALA A 45 4.96 5.79 -18.88
N ASP A 46 5.14 7.10 -19.06
CA ASP A 46 5.78 8.03 -18.13
C ASP A 46 4.91 8.43 -16.93
N GLU A 47 3.62 8.08 -16.94
CA GLU A 47 2.71 8.20 -15.79
C GLU A 47 2.64 6.89 -14.96
N ASN A 48 3.43 5.89 -15.32
CA ASN A 48 3.57 4.62 -14.61
C ASN A 48 4.98 4.50 -14.01
N ILE A 49 5.31 3.36 -13.41
CA ILE A 49 6.67 3.12 -12.89
C ILE A 49 7.62 3.04 -14.08
N THR A 50 8.73 3.75 -13.96
CA THR A 50 9.78 3.82 -14.98
C THR A 50 11.09 3.26 -14.43
N ILE A 51 12.08 3.08 -15.32
CA ILE A 51 13.45 2.79 -14.88
C ILE A 51 13.98 3.90 -13.96
N GLN A 52 13.65 5.16 -14.23
CA GLN A 52 14.05 6.26 -13.35
C GLN A 52 13.47 6.10 -11.95
N THR A 53 12.20 5.70 -11.82
CA THR A 53 11.59 5.41 -10.52
C THR A 53 12.38 4.35 -9.74
N LEU A 54 12.87 3.30 -10.41
CA LEU A 54 13.70 2.27 -9.76
C LEU A 54 15.09 2.81 -9.40
N ILE A 55 15.69 3.66 -10.25
CA ILE A 55 16.95 4.34 -9.94
C ILE A 55 16.79 5.25 -8.70
N ASP A 56 15.69 5.97 -8.60
CA ASP A 56 15.41 6.86 -7.47
C ASP A 56 15.21 6.07 -6.15
N LEU A 57 14.72 4.83 -6.24
CA LEU A 57 14.54 3.95 -5.08
C LEU A 57 15.83 3.25 -4.65
N PHE A 58 16.63 2.78 -5.61
CA PHE A 58 17.70 1.80 -5.36
C PHE A 58 19.10 2.24 -5.81
N GLY A 59 19.20 3.36 -6.51
CA GLY A 59 20.43 3.84 -7.13
C GLY A 59 20.70 3.22 -8.51
N HIS A 60 21.46 3.94 -9.33
CA HIS A 60 21.75 3.57 -10.73
C HIS A 60 22.44 2.20 -10.86
N ASN A 61 23.51 1.97 -10.08
CA ASN A 61 24.31 0.75 -10.16
C ASN A 61 23.53 -0.53 -9.83
N SER A 62 22.51 -0.40 -8.98
CA SER A 62 21.63 -1.49 -8.57
C SER A 62 20.65 -1.89 -9.70
N VAL A 63 20.26 -0.91 -10.52
CA VAL A 63 19.19 -1.03 -11.52
C VAL A 63 19.73 -1.30 -12.92
N CYS A 64 20.84 -0.66 -13.26
CA CYS A 64 21.47 -0.66 -14.57
C CYS A 64 22.66 -1.62 -14.62
N LEU A 65 22.97 -2.16 -15.80
CA LEU A 65 24.22 -2.86 -16.04
C LEU A 65 25.40 -1.89 -15.85
N SER A 66 26.55 -2.40 -15.38
CA SER A 66 27.78 -1.63 -15.25
C SER A 66 28.14 -0.96 -16.58
N GLY A 67 28.33 0.36 -16.57
CA GLY A 67 28.52 1.17 -17.77
C GLY A 67 28.56 2.66 -17.46
N ASP A 68 28.28 3.50 -18.47
CA ASP A 68 28.19 4.95 -18.31
C ASP A 68 27.01 5.34 -17.40
N GLU A 69 27.28 6.04 -16.31
CA GLU A 69 26.28 6.53 -15.34
C GLU A 69 25.22 7.44 -15.97
N LYS A 70 25.49 8.03 -17.14
CA LYS A 70 24.52 8.88 -17.86
C LYS A 70 23.50 8.11 -18.66
N THR A 71 23.70 6.81 -18.86
CA THR A 71 22.78 5.94 -19.60
C THR A 71 22.38 4.76 -18.72
N CYS A 72 21.18 4.21 -18.91
CA CYS A 72 20.77 3.01 -18.19
C CYS A 72 20.32 1.94 -19.17
N THR A 73 21.14 0.91 -19.32
CA THR A 73 20.66 -0.38 -19.85
C THR A 73 20.18 -1.20 -18.65
N PRO A 74 18.86 -1.39 -18.46
CA PRO A 74 18.34 -2.06 -17.28
C PRO A 74 18.80 -3.52 -17.26
N ARG A 75 19.09 -4.03 -16.06
CA ARG A 75 19.35 -5.46 -15.86
C ARG A 75 18.10 -6.27 -16.23
N PRO A 76 18.25 -7.53 -16.68
CA PRO A 76 17.08 -8.37 -17.00
C PRO A 76 16.07 -8.47 -15.84
N ILE A 77 16.56 -8.64 -14.60
CA ILE A 77 15.71 -8.68 -13.40
C ILE A 77 15.00 -7.34 -13.15
N THR A 78 15.65 -6.21 -13.43
CA THR A 78 15.04 -4.88 -13.37
C THR A 78 13.88 -4.76 -14.36
N THR A 79 14.06 -5.20 -15.60
CA THR A 79 12.98 -5.18 -16.60
C THR A 79 11.81 -6.06 -16.17
N GLN A 80 12.08 -7.24 -15.62
CA GLN A 80 11.03 -8.12 -15.06
C GLN A 80 10.26 -7.41 -13.92
N LYS A 81 10.97 -6.79 -12.98
CA LYS A 81 10.37 -6.06 -11.85
C LYS A 81 9.56 -4.85 -12.31
N LEU A 82 10.01 -4.15 -13.35
CA LEU A 82 9.26 -3.05 -13.94
C LEU A 82 7.91 -3.51 -14.50
N ILE A 83 7.88 -4.64 -15.21
CA ILE A 83 6.65 -5.23 -15.75
C ILE A 83 5.72 -5.65 -14.61
N GLU A 84 6.28 -6.35 -13.62
CA GLU A 84 5.59 -6.83 -12.43
C GLU A 84 4.89 -5.70 -11.66
N TRP A 85 5.64 -4.65 -11.31
CA TRP A 85 5.11 -3.55 -10.52
C TRP A 85 4.08 -2.74 -11.31
N ASN A 86 4.28 -2.56 -12.62
CA ASN A 86 3.29 -1.91 -13.47
C ASN A 86 2.02 -2.75 -13.67
N SER A 87 2.11 -4.08 -13.65
CA SER A 87 0.93 -4.96 -13.64
C SER A 87 0.15 -4.81 -12.32
N ALA A 88 0.84 -4.77 -11.18
CA ALA A 88 0.20 -4.55 -9.88
C ALA A 88 -0.42 -3.14 -9.75
N LEU A 89 0.23 -2.11 -10.31
CA LEU A 89 -0.28 -0.72 -10.37
C LEU A 89 -1.63 -0.61 -11.10
N ALA A 90 -2.00 -1.60 -11.92
CA ALA A 90 -3.33 -1.69 -12.52
C ALA A 90 -4.47 -1.70 -11.48
N GLY A 91 -4.22 -2.23 -10.28
CA GLY A 91 -5.18 -2.26 -9.18
C GLY A 91 -5.47 -0.89 -8.55
N GLY A 92 -4.64 0.13 -8.84
CA GLY A 92 -4.83 1.49 -8.34
C GLY A 92 -3.57 2.10 -7.72
N ARG A 93 -3.61 3.42 -7.54
CA ARG A 93 -2.58 4.27 -6.92
C ARG A 93 -2.91 4.70 -5.49
N CYS A 94 -3.95 4.12 -4.87
CA CYS A 94 -4.47 4.56 -3.57
C CYS A 94 -3.37 4.76 -2.52
N GLU A 95 -2.43 3.82 -2.44
CA GLU A 95 -1.28 3.87 -1.55
C GLU A 95 -0.34 5.06 -1.81
N GLY A 96 -0.05 5.34 -3.08
CA GLY A 96 0.78 6.48 -3.47
C GLY A 96 0.08 7.81 -3.21
N ILE A 97 -1.23 7.87 -3.45
CA ILE A 97 -2.04 9.07 -3.20
C ILE A 97 -2.16 9.31 -1.69
N ALA A 98 -2.52 8.30 -0.89
CA ALA A 98 -2.62 8.42 0.56
C ALA A 98 -1.29 8.84 1.20
N THR A 99 -0.18 8.25 0.73
CA THR A 99 1.17 8.58 1.21
C THR A 99 1.54 10.01 0.87
N LEU A 100 1.39 10.42 -0.40
CA LEU A 100 1.73 11.78 -0.82
C LEU A 100 0.84 12.83 -0.17
N SER A 101 -0.47 12.55 0.00
CA SER A 101 -1.39 13.43 0.75
C SER A 101 -0.95 13.62 2.19
N ALA A 102 -0.56 12.55 2.89
CA ALA A 102 -0.05 12.65 4.25
C ALA A 102 1.22 13.51 4.30
N ARG A 103 2.17 13.30 3.38
CA ARG A 103 3.42 14.06 3.30
C ARG A 103 3.20 15.54 3.00
N LEU A 104 2.30 15.88 2.08
CA LEU A 104 1.92 17.26 1.76
C LEU A 104 1.23 17.93 2.95
N HIS A 105 0.31 17.23 3.62
CA HIS A 105 -0.38 17.75 4.82
C HIS A 105 0.59 18.02 5.97
N MET A 106 1.60 17.17 6.12
CA MET A 106 2.66 17.33 7.12
C MET A 106 3.71 18.39 6.74
N GLY A 107 3.64 18.96 5.54
CA GLY A 107 4.64 19.91 5.02
C GLY A 107 6.02 19.28 4.74
N ILE A 108 6.08 17.94 4.60
CA ILE A 108 7.30 17.24 4.17
C ILE A 108 7.55 17.47 2.68
N ASP A 109 6.49 17.39 1.89
CA ASP A 109 6.47 17.77 0.48
C ASP A 109 5.71 19.09 0.32
N ASP A 110 5.95 19.82 -0.78
CA ASP A 110 5.34 21.13 -1.03
C ASP A 110 4.52 21.09 -2.34
N PRO A 111 3.26 21.57 -2.35
CA PRO A 111 2.41 21.51 -3.54
C PRO A 111 2.97 22.31 -4.72
N SER A 112 3.82 23.31 -4.49
CA SER A 112 4.44 24.12 -5.55
C SER A 112 5.38 23.31 -6.44
N GLN A 113 5.85 22.14 -5.98
CA GLN A 113 6.60 21.16 -6.79
C GLN A 113 5.78 20.66 -7.99
N PHE A 114 4.45 20.76 -7.93
CA PHE A 114 3.53 20.26 -8.96
C PHE A 114 2.87 21.41 -9.71
N ASN A 115 3.58 21.95 -10.71
CA ASN A 115 3.16 23.12 -11.51
C ASN A 115 2.87 24.39 -10.68
N GLN A 116 3.67 24.67 -9.65
CA GLN A 116 3.50 25.87 -8.80
C GLN A 116 2.11 25.96 -8.17
N SER A 117 1.51 24.81 -7.88
CA SER A 117 0.21 24.74 -7.21
C SER A 117 0.30 25.34 -5.80
N VAL A 118 -0.72 26.10 -5.40
CA VAL A 118 -0.76 26.76 -4.08
C VAL A 118 -1.29 25.82 -3.01
N THR A 119 -2.16 24.90 -3.40
CA THR A 119 -2.77 23.89 -2.51
C THR A 119 -2.77 22.53 -3.20
N VAL A 120 -2.87 21.46 -2.42
CA VAL A 120 -3.02 20.09 -2.93
C VAL A 120 -4.26 19.98 -3.82
N ASN A 121 -5.37 20.59 -3.43
CA ASN A 121 -6.63 20.61 -4.19
C ASN A 121 -6.49 21.21 -5.59
N SER A 122 -5.60 22.20 -5.75
CA SER A 122 -5.32 22.84 -7.04
C SER A 122 -4.45 22.01 -7.99
N ILE A 123 -3.78 20.96 -7.48
CA ILE A 123 -2.94 20.07 -8.30
C ILE A 123 -3.82 19.29 -9.27
N ARG A 124 -3.45 19.31 -10.55
CA ARG A 124 -4.18 18.62 -11.61
C ARG A 124 -3.58 17.24 -11.87
N LYS A 125 -4.45 16.25 -12.07
CA LYS A 125 -4.06 14.86 -12.40
C LYS A 125 -3.08 14.76 -13.57
N ASN A 126 -3.28 15.57 -14.62
CA ASN A 126 -2.37 15.62 -15.78
C ASN A 126 -1.14 16.51 -15.47
N ASN A 127 -0.36 16.08 -14.48
CA ASN A 127 0.89 16.71 -14.06
C ASN A 127 1.96 15.61 -13.98
N ARG A 128 3.06 15.76 -14.72
CA ARG A 128 4.06 14.70 -14.86
C ARG A 128 4.77 14.42 -13.54
N GLU A 129 5.19 15.48 -12.85
CA GLU A 129 5.94 15.43 -11.59
C GLU A 129 5.11 14.74 -10.50
N LEU A 130 3.80 15.05 -10.45
CA LEU A 130 2.84 14.42 -9.56
C LEU A 130 2.72 12.93 -9.89
N ASN A 131 2.54 12.58 -11.16
CA ASN A 131 2.39 11.18 -11.55
C ASN A 131 3.65 10.37 -11.19
N GLN A 132 4.83 10.94 -11.37
CA GLN A 132 6.10 10.33 -10.97
C GLN A 132 6.21 10.19 -9.45
N ALA A 133 5.84 11.21 -8.67
CA ALA A 133 5.81 11.12 -7.21
C ALA A 133 4.81 10.07 -6.72
N LEU A 134 3.61 10.01 -7.30
CA LEU A 134 2.58 9.04 -6.93
C LEU A 134 3.02 7.61 -7.17
N VAL A 135 3.66 7.31 -8.31
CA VAL A 135 4.15 5.94 -8.58
C VAL A 135 5.37 5.59 -7.75
N TYR A 136 6.23 6.56 -7.41
CA TYR A 136 7.33 6.37 -6.45
C TYR A 136 6.77 5.97 -5.08
N TRP A 137 5.86 6.77 -4.52
CA TRP A 137 5.27 6.49 -3.20
C TRP A 137 4.42 5.23 -3.22
N TRP A 138 3.70 4.95 -4.30
CA TRP A 138 3.01 3.68 -4.47
C TRP A 138 4.00 2.51 -4.43
N ALA A 139 5.15 2.60 -5.09
CA ALA A 139 6.13 1.53 -5.16
C ALA A 139 6.76 1.22 -3.79
N THR A 140 6.88 2.23 -2.92
CA THR A 140 7.45 2.02 -1.58
C THR A 140 6.69 0.97 -0.76
N GLN A 141 5.42 0.69 -1.06
CA GLN A 141 4.65 -0.36 -0.38
C GLN A 141 5.18 -1.78 -0.61
N LEU A 142 5.98 -1.97 -1.65
CA LEU A 142 6.59 -3.25 -2.02
C LEU A 142 7.94 -3.45 -1.34
N LEU A 143 8.43 -2.43 -0.63
CA LEU A 143 9.74 -2.44 0.00
C LEU A 143 9.65 -3.07 1.40
N PRO A 144 10.66 -3.85 1.82
CA PRO A 144 10.66 -4.50 3.13
C PRO A 144 10.41 -3.53 4.30
N GLU A 145 11.03 -2.35 4.24
CA GLU A 145 10.96 -1.32 5.27
C GLU A 145 9.52 -0.86 5.56
N VAL A 146 8.67 -0.91 4.53
CA VAL A 146 7.27 -0.50 4.59
C VAL A 146 6.35 -1.69 4.78
N ALA A 147 6.57 -2.77 4.02
CA ALA A 147 5.75 -3.98 4.08
C ALA A 147 5.83 -4.66 5.44
N ASN A 148 7.01 -4.72 6.06
CA ASN A 148 7.18 -5.31 7.39
C ASN A 148 6.45 -4.49 8.46
N ARG A 149 6.49 -3.15 8.38
CA ARG A 149 5.77 -2.28 9.32
C ARG A 149 4.27 -2.41 9.19
N ALA A 150 3.77 -2.57 7.96
CA ALA A 150 2.38 -2.88 7.69
C ALA A 150 1.98 -4.24 8.30
N GLU A 151 2.81 -5.27 8.15
CA GLU A 151 2.59 -6.59 8.73
C GLU A 151 2.59 -6.59 10.26
N GLU A 152 3.59 -5.97 10.88
CA GLU A 152 3.69 -5.79 12.34
C GLU A 152 2.46 -5.03 12.88
N SER A 153 2.01 -3.99 12.18
CA SER A 153 0.82 -3.23 12.54
C SER A 153 -0.44 -4.09 12.54
N ARG A 154 -0.61 -4.97 11.55
CA ARG A 154 -1.78 -5.87 11.46
C ARG A 154 -1.89 -6.89 12.60
N LEU A 155 -0.80 -7.14 13.34
CA LEU A 155 -0.86 -7.98 14.55
C LEU A 155 -1.60 -7.32 15.71
N ARG A 156 -1.82 -6.00 15.64
CA ARG A 156 -2.51 -5.22 16.66
C ARG A 156 -4.00 -5.16 16.40
N SER A 157 -4.78 -5.04 17.47
CA SER A 157 -6.23 -4.90 17.38
C SER A 157 -6.67 -3.50 16.95
N PRO A 158 -7.90 -3.31 16.43
CA PRO A 158 -8.38 -2.00 15.99
C PRO A 158 -8.29 -0.88 17.03
N LEU A 159 -8.60 -1.15 18.30
CA LEU A 159 -8.44 -0.17 19.39
C LEU A 159 -6.96 0.14 19.69
N GLU A 160 -6.05 -0.81 19.49
CA GLU A 160 -4.61 -0.58 19.63
C GLU A 160 -4.04 0.29 18.54
N LEU A 161 -4.53 0.11 17.32
CA LEU A 161 -4.18 0.95 16.19
C LEU A 161 -4.76 2.35 16.37
N LEU A 162 -5.99 2.47 16.87
CA LEU A 162 -6.57 3.77 17.20
C LEU A 162 -5.69 4.55 18.21
N ASP A 163 -5.23 3.89 19.28
CA ASP A 163 -4.32 4.49 20.25
C ASP A 163 -3.02 4.97 19.59
N ASP A 164 -2.41 4.15 18.73
CA ASP A 164 -1.20 4.55 17.98
C ASP A 164 -1.45 5.74 17.06
N LEU A 165 -2.59 5.77 16.36
CA LEU A 165 -2.93 6.85 15.45
C LEU A 165 -3.09 8.16 16.20
N MET A 166 -3.79 8.14 17.35
CA MET A 166 -3.95 9.32 18.20
C MET A 166 -2.60 9.79 18.75
N ASN A 167 -1.77 8.88 19.24
CA ASN A 167 -0.39 9.20 19.65
C ASN A 167 0.45 9.72 18.48
N GLY A 168 0.21 9.20 17.28
CA GLY A 168 0.81 9.66 16.04
C GLY A 168 0.55 11.14 15.80
N PHE A 169 -0.72 11.53 15.80
CA PHE A 169 -1.11 12.93 15.65
C PHE A 169 -0.54 13.84 16.75
N ILE A 170 -0.50 13.39 18.01
CA ILE A 170 0.09 14.16 19.12
C ILE A 170 1.58 14.44 18.89
N ASN A 171 2.30 13.47 18.34
CA ASN A 171 3.74 13.55 18.11
C ASN A 171 4.12 13.94 16.67
N GLU A 172 3.17 14.46 15.90
CA GLU A 172 3.36 14.86 14.49
C GLU A 172 3.91 13.73 13.59
N ASN A 173 3.60 12.47 13.95
CA ASN A 173 3.93 11.29 13.16
C ASN A 173 2.76 10.91 12.25
N GLY A 174 2.97 11.00 10.93
CA GLY A 174 1.95 10.65 9.94
C GLY A 174 1.83 9.15 9.70
N TYR A 175 0.62 8.74 9.32
CA TYR A 175 0.29 7.37 8.92
C TYR A 175 -0.56 7.34 7.66
N THR A 176 -0.52 6.20 6.97
CA THR A 176 -1.60 5.75 6.07
C THR A 176 -2.38 4.65 6.77
N VAL A 177 -3.70 4.57 6.56
CA VAL A 177 -4.54 3.48 7.06
C VAL A 177 -4.84 2.54 5.90
N GLY A 178 -4.42 1.29 6.02
CA GLY A 178 -4.80 0.23 5.10
C GLY A 178 -5.96 -0.59 5.65
N MET A 179 -6.92 -0.90 4.79
CA MET A 179 -8.08 -1.74 5.08
C MET A 179 -8.07 -2.95 4.15
N TYR A 180 -8.43 -4.12 4.65
CA TYR A 180 -8.44 -5.36 3.88
C TYR A 180 -9.75 -6.13 4.06
N PHE A 181 -10.35 -6.56 2.95
CA PHE A 181 -11.60 -7.31 2.96
C PHE A 181 -11.73 -8.15 1.68
N ASN A 182 -12.02 -9.45 1.81
CA ASN A 182 -12.25 -10.38 0.69
C ASN A 182 -11.19 -10.26 -0.44
N ASN A 183 -9.91 -10.39 -0.09
CA ASN A 183 -8.74 -10.30 -0.98
C ASN A 183 -8.50 -8.92 -1.64
N ALA A 184 -9.32 -7.92 -1.34
CA ALA A 184 -9.09 -6.54 -1.73
C ALA A 184 -8.43 -5.75 -0.60
N GLY A 185 -7.63 -4.76 -0.98
CA GLY A 185 -7.02 -3.79 -0.06
C GLY A 185 -7.28 -2.37 -0.54
N HIS A 186 -7.35 -1.43 0.39
CA HIS A 186 -7.46 0.00 0.10
C HIS A 186 -6.69 0.82 1.13
N SER A 187 -6.10 1.92 0.70
CA SER A 187 -5.28 2.78 1.54
C SER A 187 -5.79 4.21 1.50
N VAL A 188 -5.95 4.80 2.68
CA VAL A 188 -6.53 6.14 2.89
C VAL A 188 -5.66 6.94 3.87
N MET A 189 -5.81 8.26 3.83
CA MET A 189 -5.11 9.15 4.76
C MET A 189 -6.03 9.49 5.95
N PRO A 190 -5.69 9.13 7.19
CA PRO A 190 -6.42 9.61 8.36
C PRO A 190 -6.09 11.07 8.67
N PHE A 191 -7.05 11.82 9.20
CA PHE A 191 -6.81 13.20 9.60
C PHE A 191 -7.46 13.64 10.91
N ALA A 192 -8.42 12.89 11.45
CA ALA A 192 -9.00 13.19 12.75
C ALA A 192 -9.61 11.96 13.42
N VAL A 193 -9.85 12.06 14.72
CA VAL A 193 -10.60 11.07 15.50
C VAL A 193 -11.67 11.77 16.34
N THR A 194 -12.87 11.20 16.36
CA THR A 194 -13.94 11.58 17.28
C THR A 194 -14.50 10.35 17.99
N GLU A 195 -15.17 10.56 19.12
CA GLU A 195 -15.82 9.50 19.88
C GLU A 195 -17.35 9.62 19.79
N ARG A 196 -18.02 8.53 19.43
CA ARG A 196 -19.48 8.36 19.56
C ARG A 196 -19.78 7.42 20.72
N ALA A 197 -21.06 7.23 21.05
CA ALA A 197 -21.46 6.40 22.19
C ALA A 197 -20.85 4.99 22.16
N LYS A 198 -20.92 4.30 21.00
CA LYS A 198 -20.46 2.91 20.83
C LYS A 198 -19.17 2.74 20.03
N THR A 199 -18.75 3.79 19.31
CA THR A 199 -17.65 3.71 18.36
C THR A 199 -16.67 4.85 18.57
N PHE A 200 -15.40 4.61 18.26
CA PHE A 200 -14.50 5.67 17.83
C PHE A 200 -14.57 5.81 16.32
N VAL A 201 -14.38 7.01 15.80
CA VAL A 201 -14.50 7.31 14.37
C VAL A 201 -13.20 7.92 13.92
N ILE A 202 -12.50 7.23 13.02
CA ILE A 202 -11.33 7.75 12.32
C ILE A 202 -11.84 8.42 11.04
N HIS A 203 -11.65 9.72 10.95
CA HIS A 203 -11.98 10.51 9.76
C HIS A 203 -10.85 10.42 8.77
N VAL A 204 -11.18 10.08 7.53
CA VAL A 204 -10.19 9.83 6.47
C VAL A 204 -10.50 10.60 5.20
N TYR A 205 -9.44 11.02 4.52
CA TYR A 205 -9.47 11.35 3.10
C TYR A 205 -9.34 10.06 2.30
N ASP A 206 -10.43 9.67 1.63
CA ASP A 206 -10.44 8.55 0.70
C ASP A 206 -10.19 9.05 -0.73
N ASN A 207 -9.07 8.62 -1.30
CA ASN A 207 -8.68 8.97 -2.66
C ASN A 207 -9.58 8.39 -3.77
N ASN A 208 -10.53 7.49 -3.46
CA ASN A 208 -11.60 7.11 -4.39
C ASN A 208 -12.77 8.11 -4.38
N TYR A 209 -12.91 8.92 -3.32
CA TYR A 209 -13.99 9.90 -3.12
C TYR A 209 -13.45 11.31 -2.78
N PRO A 210 -12.74 11.98 -3.72
CA PRO A 210 -12.29 13.36 -3.53
C PRO A 210 -13.39 14.32 -3.06
N GLY A 211 -13.04 15.27 -2.18
CA GLY A 211 -13.99 16.21 -1.61
C GLY A 211 -14.97 15.62 -0.58
N GLU A 212 -14.96 14.31 -0.33
CA GLU A 212 -15.85 13.66 0.64
C GLU A 212 -15.11 13.22 1.91
N ARG A 213 -15.65 13.62 3.06
CA ARG A 213 -15.24 13.07 4.36
C ARG A 213 -15.79 11.67 4.53
N ARG A 214 -14.90 10.72 4.80
CA ARG A 214 -15.26 9.32 5.06
C ARG A 214 -14.84 8.90 6.46
N GLU A 215 -15.43 7.83 6.95
CA GLU A 215 -15.35 7.41 8.34
C GLU A 215 -15.04 5.91 8.43
N ILE A 216 -13.97 5.56 9.16
CA ILE A 216 -13.75 4.21 9.66
C ILE A 216 -14.26 4.18 11.09
N GLU A 217 -15.24 3.33 11.37
CA GLU A 217 -15.81 3.18 12.71
C GLU A 217 -15.17 2.01 13.43
N ILE A 218 -14.65 2.23 14.64
CA ILE A 218 -14.08 1.22 15.52
C ILE A 218 -15.06 0.95 16.65
N ASP A 219 -15.62 -0.26 16.72
CA ASP A 219 -16.52 -0.68 17.79
C ASP A 219 -15.74 -0.87 19.10
N LYS A 220 -16.13 -0.14 20.15
CA LYS A 220 -15.45 -0.16 21.45
C LYS A 220 -15.56 -1.49 22.17
N SER A 221 -16.65 -2.22 21.94
CA SER A 221 -16.98 -3.46 22.66
C SER A 221 -16.47 -4.70 21.93
N LEU A 222 -16.65 -4.74 20.60
CA LEU A 222 -16.27 -5.86 19.75
C LEU A 222 -14.80 -5.77 19.32
N ASN A 223 -14.19 -4.59 19.40
CA ASN A 223 -12.84 -4.33 18.90
C ASN A 223 -12.70 -4.74 17.41
N THR A 224 -13.69 -4.31 16.63
CA THR A 224 -13.80 -4.53 15.19
C THR A 224 -13.95 -3.19 14.50
N TRP A 225 -13.66 -3.14 13.20
CA TRP A 225 -13.85 -1.94 12.38
C TRP A 225 -14.89 -2.16 11.27
N SER A 226 -15.51 -1.07 10.82
CA SER A 226 -16.36 -1.03 9.63
C SER A 226 -16.12 0.23 8.81
N TYR A 227 -16.31 0.11 7.50
CA TYR A 227 -16.19 1.21 6.54
C TYR A 227 -17.28 1.06 5.48
N ASN A 228 -18.14 2.07 5.37
CA ASN A 228 -19.34 1.99 4.55
C ASN A 228 -19.08 2.38 3.10
N ASN A 229 -19.86 1.79 2.19
CA ASN A 229 -19.90 2.13 0.77
C ASN A 229 -18.52 2.11 0.08
N THR A 230 -17.68 1.12 0.38
CA THR A 230 -16.30 1.04 -0.17
C THR A 230 -16.29 0.73 -1.66
N LEU A 231 -17.22 -0.11 -2.11
CA LEU A 231 -17.29 -0.57 -3.49
C LEU A 231 -18.75 -0.56 -3.96
N GLN A 232 -18.99 0.09 -5.10
CA GLN A 232 -20.25 -0.06 -5.82
C GLN A 232 -20.19 -1.30 -6.72
N ARG A 233 -21.20 -2.16 -6.61
CA ARG A 233 -21.41 -3.31 -7.50
C ARG A 233 -22.04 -2.86 -8.82
N GLY A 234 -21.93 -3.71 -9.84
CA GLY A 234 -22.52 -3.44 -11.16
C GLY A 234 -24.06 -3.33 -11.15
N ASP A 235 -24.72 -3.80 -10.09
CA ASP A 235 -26.16 -3.66 -9.85
C ASP A 235 -26.53 -2.35 -9.11
N GLY A 236 -25.56 -1.49 -8.84
CA GLY A 236 -25.74 -0.22 -8.14
C GLY A 236 -25.72 -0.29 -6.62
N THR A 237 -25.69 -1.50 -6.03
CA THR A 237 -25.58 -1.68 -4.58
C THR A 237 -24.17 -1.45 -4.07
N PHE A 238 -24.04 -1.10 -2.79
CA PHE A 238 -22.74 -0.87 -2.15
C PHE A 238 -22.36 -2.03 -1.24
N VAL A 239 -21.05 -2.27 -1.12
CA VAL A 239 -20.47 -3.23 -0.18
C VAL A 239 -19.73 -2.49 0.91
N ASP A 240 -20.15 -2.76 2.15
CA ASP A 240 -19.44 -2.31 3.34
C ASP A 240 -18.31 -3.27 3.68
N TRP A 241 -17.18 -2.70 4.07
CA TRP A 241 -16.04 -3.47 4.56
C TRP A 241 -16.08 -3.53 6.07
N ARG A 242 -15.62 -4.64 6.63
CA ARG A 242 -15.56 -4.88 8.06
C ARG A 242 -14.45 -5.86 8.40
N GLY A 243 -13.92 -5.76 9.61
CA GLY A 243 -12.92 -6.71 10.07
C GLY A 243 -12.45 -6.45 11.50
N GLY A 244 -11.30 -7.00 11.84
CA GLY A 244 -10.71 -6.91 13.17
C GLY A 244 -9.19 -6.94 13.08
N THR A 245 -8.54 -7.55 14.08
CA THR A 245 -7.09 -7.82 14.03
C THR A 245 -6.73 -8.56 12.74
N GLY A 246 -5.64 -8.13 12.10
CA GLY A 246 -5.16 -8.71 10.84
C GLY A 246 -5.67 -8.02 9.58
N SER A 247 -6.72 -7.19 9.65
CA SER A 247 -7.36 -6.61 8.45
C SER A 247 -7.46 -5.08 8.44
N LEU A 248 -6.84 -4.43 9.43
CA LEU A 248 -6.61 -2.99 9.49
C LEU A 248 -5.13 -2.77 9.79
N GLU A 249 -4.51 -1.76 9.18
CA GLU A 249 -3.12 -1.42 9.44
C GLU A 249 -2.92 0.09 9.55
N LEU A 250 -1.86 0.46 10.25
CA LEU A 250 -1.23 1.77 10.18
C LEU A 250 0.18 1.62 9.63
N THR A 251 0.46 2.27 8.51
CA THR A 251 1.83 2.35 7.99
C THR A 251 2.42 3.74 8.24
N PRO A 252 3.49 3.86 9.03
CA PRO A 252 4.13 5.14 9.33
C PRO A 252 4.74 5.78 8.07
N ILE A 253 4.57 7.09 7.90
CA ILE A 253 5.24 7.84 6.82
C ILE A 253 6.77 7.77 6.98
N ALA A 254 7.28 7.77 8.21
CA ALA A 254 8.69 7.62 8.53
C ALA A 254 9.31 6.28 8.08
N SER A 255 8.50 5.25 7.80
CA SER A 255 9.02 3.99 7.23
C SER A 255 9.44 4.12 5.75
N ARG A 256 9.13 5.25 5.13
CA ARG A 256 9.40 5.54 3.72
C ARG A 256 10.56 6.53 3.55
N GLU A 257 11.43 6.59 4.54
CA GLU A 257 12.69 7.31 4.46
C GLU A 257 13.77 6.33 4.04
N GLY A 258 14.30 6.52 2.83
CA GLY A 258 15.40 5.71 2.32
C GLY A 258 16.70 5.91 3.12
N PRO A 259 17.78 5.17 2.79
CA PRO A 259 17.91 4.31 1.62
C PRO A 259 17.09 3.01 1.76
N PHE A 260 16.56 2.52 0.63
CA PHE A 260 15.79 1.30 0.59
C PHE A 260 16.61 0.09 0.14
N GLN A 261 16.35 -1.06 0.74
CA GLN A 261 16.94 -2.32 0.31
C GLN A 261 16.37 -2.77 -1.03
N CYS A 262 17.25 -3.04 -2.00
CA CYS A 262 16.86 -3.67 -3.25
C CYS A 262 17.06 -5.18 -3.20
N ARG A 263 16.03 -5.95 -2.82
CA ARG A 263 16.13 -7.42 -2.69
C ARG A 263 16.38 -8.16 -4.01
N PHE A 264 16.06 -7.55 -5.14
CA PHE A 264 16.28 -8.12 -6.47
C PHE A 264 17.54 -7.58 -7.16
N CYS A 265 18.19 -6.56 -6.60
CA CYS A 265 19.45 -6.05 -7.13
C CYS A 265 20.56 -6.97 -6.63
N LEU A 266 20.88 -7.98 -7.42
CA LEU A 266 22.01 -8.87 -7.16
C LEU A 266 23.29 -8.23 -7.73
N ASP A 267 24.37 -8.32 -6.96
CA ASP A 267 25.71 -8.19 -7.54
C ASP A 267 25.88 -9.31 -8.57
N ILE A 268 26.30 -8.94 -9.78
CA ILE A 268 26.32 -9.81 -10.97
C ILE A 268 27.18 -11.07 -10.74
N GLU A 269 28.08 -11.03 -9.76
CA GLU A 269 29.14 -12.02 -9.65
C GLU A 269 28.76 -13.33 -8.98
N ASP A 270 27.69 -13.46 -8.19
CA ASP A 270 27.63 -14.62 -7.28
C ASP A 270 26.32 -15.38 -7.04
N VAL A 271 25.19 -15.15 -7.74
CA VAL A 271 24.07 -16.09 -7.57
C VAL A 271 23.19 -16.30 -8.80
N LYS A 272 23.25 -17.53 -9.36
CA LYS A 272 22.27 -18.07 -10.31
C LYS A 272 20.96 -18.43 -9.60
N LYS A 273 20.19 -17.46 -9.12
CA LYS A 273 18.86 -17.73 -8.53
C LYS A 273 17.79 -17.83 -9.61
N THR A 274 16.74 -18.60 -9.34
CA THR A 274 15.54 -18.63 -10.17
C THR A 274 14.45 -17.81 -9.50
N THR A 275 13.91 -16.82 -10.22
CA THR A 275 12.83 -15.97 -9.72
C THR A 275 11.54 -16.28 -10.47
N LEU A 276 10.50 -16.67 -9.73
CA LEU A 276 9.15 -16.85 -10.21
C LEU A 276 8.27 -15.72 -9.67
N THR A 277 7.58 -15.01 -10.56
CA THR A 277 6.66 -13.94 -10.18
C THR A 277 5.26 -14.26 -10.69
N VAL A 278 4.26 -14.03 -9.84
CA VAL A 278 2.84 -14.06 -10.20
C VAL A 278 2.19 -12.76 -9.72
N SER A 279 1.42 -12.14 -10.61
CA SER A 279 0.62 -10.94 -10.28
C SER A 279 -0.78 -11.09 -10.86
N SER A 280 -1.79 -10.64 -10.11
CA SER A 280 -3.15 -10.53 -10.63
C SER A 280 -3.54 -9.06 -10.77
N GLN A 281 -4.06 -8.69 -11.94
CA GLN A 281 -4.62 -7.35 -12.15
C GLN A 281 -5.97 -7.16 -11.46
N ASP A 282 -6.65 -8.26 -11.12
CA ASP A 282 -7.88 -8.24 -10.35
C ASP A 282 -7.64 -8.91 -8.99
N PRO A 283 -7.54 -8.13 -7.90
CA PRO A 283 -7.29 -8.69 -6.57
C PRO A 283 -8.44 -9.60 -6.08
N LYS A 284 -9.62 -9.58 -6.71
CA LYS A 284 -10.71 -10.54 -6.44
C LYS A 284 -10.46 -11.91 -7.04
N ASN A 285 -9.56 -11.99 -8.03
CA ASN A 285 -9.16 -13.20 -8.73
C ASN A 285 -7.65 -13.40 -8.60
N PRO A 286 -7.14 -13.63 -7.37
CA PRO A 286 -5.73 -13.88 -7.15
C PRO A 286 -5.30 -15.22 -7.77
N VAL A 287 -4.00 -15.33 -8.02
CA VAL A 287 -3.35 -16.55 -8.51
C VAL A 287 -2.32 -16.97 -7.47
N TYR A 288 -2.37 -18.24 -7.10
CA TYR A 288 -1.53 -18.87 -6.10
C TYR A 288 -0.54 -19.83 -6.75
N VAL A 289 0.54 -20.13 -6.03
CA VAL A 289 1.64 -20.97 -6.52
C VAL A 289 1.76 -22.21 -5.65
N ARG A 290 1.82 -23.37 -6.30
CA ARG A 290 2.29 -24.61 -5.70
C ARG A 290 3.52 -25.09 -6.45
N LEU A 291 4.67 -24.93 -5.81
CA LEU A 291 5.96 -25.37 -6.30
C LEU A 291 6.38 -26.62 -5.54
N ASN A 292 6.79 -27.66 -6.27
CA ASN A 292 7.32 -28.88 -5.67
C ASN A 292 8.73 -29.15 -6.19
N SER A 293 9.64 -29.55 -5.31
CA SER A 293 11.01 -29.90 -5.66
C SER A 293 11.50 -31.05 -4.79
N ARG A 294 12.64 -31.65 -5.14
CA ARG A 294 13.29 -32.66 -4.27
C ARG A 294 13.75 -32.09 -2.93
N ARG A 295 13.88 -30.77 -2.81
CA ARG A 295 14.34 -30.07 -1.61
C ARG A 295 13.19 -29.57 -0.73
N GLY A 296 11.95 -29.83 -1.12
CA GLY A 296 10.76 -29.37 -0.43
C GLY A 296 9.83 -28.60 -1.34
N ASP A 297 8.81 -28.01 -0.72
CA ASP A 297 7.68 -27.42 -1.42
C ASP A 297 7.42 -25.98 -0.96
N ILE A 298 6.82 -25.20 -1.86
CA ILE A 298 6.23 -23.90 -1.54
C ILE A 298 4.77 -23.95 -1.95
N THR A 299 3.87 -23.64 -1.03
CA THR A 299 2.44 -23.48 -1.32
C THR A 299 1.95 -22.15 -0.80
N THR A 300 1.35 -21.35 -1.68
CA THR A 300 0.65 -20.13 -1.32
C THR A 300 -0.86 -20.31 -1.49
N THR A 301 -1.65 -19.62 -0.67
CA THR A 301 -3.11 -19.62 -0.67
C THR A 301 -3.61 -18.22 -0.31
N SER A 302 -4.93 -18.02 -0.17
CA SER A 302 -5.50 -16.73 0.26
C SER A 302 -5.05 -16.28 1.65
N ASP A 303 -4.76 -17.24 2.52
CA ASP A 303 -4.64 -17.06 3.96
C ASP A 303 -3.35 -17.64 4.54
N SER A 304 -2.60 -18.42 3.76
CA SER A 304 -1.35 -19.02 4.22
C SER A 304 -0.29 -19.12 3.13
N THR A 305 0.96 -19.04 3.58
CA THR A 305 2.14 -19.39 2.80
C THR A 305 2.93 -20.41 3.58
N THR A 306 3.35 -21.48 2.89
CA THR A 306 4.27 -22.49 3.42
C THR A 306 5.50 -22.53 2.54
N ASN A 307 6.67 -22.61 3.18
CA ASN A 307 7.96 -22.73 2.51
C ASN A 307 8.83 -23.71 3.31
N THR A 308 9.14 -24.86 2.71
CA THR A 308 10.05 -25.84 3.30
C THR A 308 11.38 -25.94 2.56
N ILE A 309 11.62 -25.06 1.59
CA ILE A 309 12.83 -25.06 0.76
C ILE A 309 13.84 -24.11 1.41
N ASP A 310 14.88 -24.69 2.01
CA ASP A 310 15.95 -23.92 2.63
C ASP A 310 16.61 -22.95 1.64
N GLY A 311 16.66 -21.67 2.02
CA GLY A 311 17.23 -20.59 1.21
C GLY A 311 16.29 -20.00 0.16
N ALA A 312 15.07 -20.52 0.00
CA ALA A 312 14.05 -19.86 -0.80
C ALA A 312 13.41 -18.69 -0.04
N THR A 313 13.11 -17.60 -0.75
CA THR A 313 12.41 -16.43 -0.19
C THR A 313 11.10 -16.16 -0.91
N ILE A 314 10.14 -15.59 -0.18
CA ILE A 314 8.82 -15.21 -0.70
C ILE A 314 8.61 -13.75 -0.37
N GLU A 315 8.28 -12.96 -1.38
CA GLU A 315 8.04 -11.53 -1.25
C GLU A 315 6.62 -11.22 -1.74
N THR A 316 5.88 -10.44 -0.97
CA THR A 316 4.52 -10.01 -1.30
C THR A 316 4.35 -8.50 -1.13
N SER A 317 3.30 -7.93 -1.71
CA SER A 317 2.88 -6.56 -1.41
C SER A 317 2.18 -6.47 -0.05
N LYS A 318 1.79 -5.26 0.36
CA LYS A 318 0.97 -5.03 1.56
C LYS A 318 -0.35 -5.79 1.58
N ASN A 319 -0.98 -5.97 0.42
CA ASN A 319 -2.18 -6.81 0.23
C ASN A 319 -1.89 -8.32 0.36
N GLY A 320 -0.66 -8.70 0.74
CA GLY A 320 -0.22 -10.08 0.84
C GLY A 320 -0.18 -10.76 -0.52
N ILE A 321 -0.48 -12.07 -0.50
CA ILE A 321 -0.39 -12.98 -1.64
C ILE A 321 -1.37 -12.61 -2.77
N ASN A 322 -2.41 -11.82 -2.46
CA ASN A 322 -3.51 -11.53 -3.38
C ASN A 322 -3.20 -10.48 -4.46
N GLY A 323 -2.14 -9.69 -4.29
CA GLY A 323 -1.73 -8.69 -5.28
C GLY A 323 -0.57 -9.17 -6.14
N LEU A 324 0.58 -9.34 -5.48
CA LEU A 324 1.84 -9.65 -6.12
C LEU A 324 2.62 -10.63 -5.25
N LEU A 325 3.10 -11.70 -5.88
CA LEU A 325 3.89 -12.76 -5.25
C LEU A 325 5.18 -12.96 -6.06
N THR A 326 6.33 -12.87 -5.40
CA THR A 326 7.63 -13.26 -5.95
C THR A 326 8.24 -14.36 -5.10
N ILE A 327 8.67 -15.45 -5.73
CA ILE A 327 9.42 -16.54 -5.12
C ILE A 327 10.82 -16.52 -5.70
N THR A 328 11.84 -16.48 -4.85
CA THR A 328 13.24 -16.63 -5.26
C THR A 328 13.78 -17.94 -4.74
N LEU A 329 14.26 -18.80 -5.65
CA LEU A 329 14.80 -20.12 -5.36
C LEU A 329 16.33 -20.08 -5.31
N PRO A 330 16.97 -20.89 -4.45
CA PRO A 330 18.42 -20.99 -4.41
C PRO A 330 18.98 -21.63 -5.69
N ALA A 331 20.25 -21.36 -5.99
CA ALA A 331 20.87 -21.79 -7.26
C ALA A 331 20.98 -23.30 -7.44
N ASP A 332 21.00 -24.03 -6.33
CA ASP A 332 21.08 -25.48 -6.23
C ASP A 332 19.69 -26.11 -6.02
N ILE A 333 18.61 -25.45 -6.49
CA ILE A 333 17.24 -25.98 -6.38
C ILE A 333 17.04 -27.28 -7.17
N GLY A 334 17.75 -27.45 -8.29
CA GLY A 334 17.57 -28.59 -9.20
C GLY A 334 16.23 -28.54 -9.94
N ASP A 335 15.69 -29.70 -10.30
CA ASP A 335 14.40 -29.81 -10.97
C ASP A 335 13.26 -29.45 -10.00
N PHE A 336 12.31 -28.65 -10.48
CA PHE A 336 11.10 -28.29 -9.76
C PHE A 336 9.91 -28.15 -10.72
N ASP A 337 8.72 -28.43 -10.20
CA ASP A 337 7.45 -28.27 -10.90
C ASP A 337 6.67 -27.11 -10.30
N VAL A 338 6.09 -26.26 -11.16
CA VAL A 338 5.26 -25.13 -10.75
C VAL A 338 3.85 -25.32 -11.25
N ASN A 339 2.89 -25.27 -10.33
CA ASN A 339 1.46 -25.25 -10.65
C ASN A 339 0.87 -23.93 -10.16
N PHE A 340 0.12 -23.27 -11.04
CA PHE A 340 -0.66 -22.10 -10.67
C PHE A 340 -2.08 -22.51 -10.34
N GLN A 341 -2.61 -21.97 -9.25
CA GLN A 341 -3.95 -22.25 -8.77
C GLN A 341 -4.74 -20.94 -8.70
N SER A 342 -6.03 -20.99 -9.02
CA SER A 342 -6.94 -19.88 -8.76
C SER A 342 -8.27 -20.43 -8.27
N ASN A 343 -8.94 -19.65 -7.43
CA ASN A 343 -10.28 -19.96 -6.95
C ASN A 343 -11.35 -19.80 -8.04
N ASN A 344 -11.00 -19.20 -9.19
CA ASN A 344 -11.87 -18.97 -10.33
C ASN A 344 -11.18 -19.38 -11.65
N ASN A 345 -11.95 -19.46 -12.75
CA ASN A 345 -11.39 -19.71 -14.09
C ASN A 345 -10.55 -18.51 -14.56
N VAL A 346 -9.25 -18.53 -14.32
CA VAL A 346 -8.31 -17.49 -14.76
C VAL A 346 -7.63 -17.94 -16.05
N SER A 347 -7.69 -17.08 -17.07
CA SER A 347 -6.87 -17.23 -18.28
C SER A 347 -5.46 -16.71 -17.98
N MET A 348 -4.46 -17.59 -18.08
CA MET A 348 -3.06 -17.24 -17.86
C MET A 348 -2.35 -17.08 -19.22
N THR A 349 -1.78 -15.91 -19.48
CA THR A 349 -0.89 -15.68 -20.62
C THR A 349 0.54 -15.56 -20.10
N GLY A 350 1.40 -16.52 -20.48
CA GLY A 350 2.81 -16.57 -20.14
C GLY A 350 3.70 -15.78 -21.09
#